data_AF-A0A6I5VH17-F1
#
_entry.id   AF-A0A6I5VH17-F1
#
_cell.length_a   1.000
_cell.length_b   1.000
_cell.length_c   1.000
_cell.angle_alpha   90.00
_cell.angle_beta   90.00
_cell.angle_gamma   90.00
#
_symmetry.space_group_name_H-M   'P 1'
#
loop_
_entity.id
_entity.type
_entity.pdbx_description
1 polymer ?
#
loop_
_entity_poly.entity_id
_entity_poly.type
_entity_poly.pdbx_seq_one_letter_code
_entity_poly.pdbx_strand_id
1 'polypeptide(L)'
;MNGCSTNQNPADGYAPPGWPENVRPPGATDWDRQAVAYLLDCCPADFRGYPVLRRHPMVLAAFARHSVAGQRRAATDGVSMARSDLEQRVDQRVIAEAVDAWQAELARLARVERAVDLVSRALGGERFTPRLGEPAQRSRNISAWQPG
;
A
#
# COMPACT_ATOMS: atom_id res chain seq x y z
N MET A 1 17.92 -21.11 26.33
CA MET A 1 16.49 -20.75 26.42
C MET A 1 16.01 -20.55 25.00
N ASN A 2 15.39 -21.59 24.46
CA ASN A 2 14.93 -21.66 23.07
C ASN A 2 13.48 -21.19 23.01
N GLY A 3 13.11 -20.46 21.96
CA GLY A 3 11.74 -20.38 21.48
C GLY A 3 11.22 -18.98 21.21
N CYS A 4 11.24 -18.56 19.94
CA CYS A 4 10.06 -18.03 19.26
C CYS A 4 10.31 -17.99 17.74
N SER A 5 10.38 -19.18 17.14
CA SER A 5 10.12 -19.31 15.71
C SER A 5 8.61 -19.22 15.54
N THR A 6 8.11 -18.11 15.02
CA THR A 6 6.69 -17.92 14.71
C THR A 6 6.31 -18.95 13.65
N ASN A 7 5.62 -20.01 14.09
CA ASN A 7 5.12 -21.07 13.25
C ASN A 7 3.97 -20.50 12.40
N GLN A 8 4.28 -20.03 11.19
CA GLN A 8 3.28 -19.66 10.20
C GLN A 8 2.58 -20.95 9.75
N ASN A 9 1.29 -21.07 10.07
CA ASN A 9 0.46 -22.12 9.53
C ASN A 9 0.42 -21.95 8.00
N PRO A 10 0.69 -22.98 7.17
CA PRO A 10 0.62 -22.87 5.71
C PRO A 10 -0.76 -22.44 5.18
N ALA A 11 -1.79 -22.44 6.03
CA ALA A 11 -3.13 -21.91 5.74
C ALA A 11 -3.24 -20.38 5.77
N ASP A 12 -2.27 -19.65 6.35
CA ASP A 12 -2.38 -18.20 6.54
C ASP A 12 -1.90 -17.36 5.35
N GLY A 13 -1.25 -17.96 4.34
CA GLY A 13 -0.79 -17.24 3.14
C GLY A 13 0.35 -16.24 3.39
N TYR A 14 1.05 -15.82 2.32
CA TYR A 14 2.11 -14.81 2.40
C TYR A 14 1.59 -13.42 2.05
N ALA A 15 1.69 -12.46 2.97
CA ALA A 15 1.43 -11.05 2.70
C ALA A 15 2.72 -10.35 2.22
N PRO A 16 2.74 -9.78 1.00
CA PRO A 16 3.91 -9.05 0.52
C PRO A 16 4.13 -7.74 1.30
N PRO A 17 5.35 -7.19 1.34
CA PRO A 17 5.61 -5.89 1.95
C PRO A 17 4.72 -4.79 1.35
N GLY A 18 4.09 -3.98 2.21
CA GLY A 18 3.12 -2.97 1.80
C GLY A 18 1.68 -3.47 1.67
N TRP A 19 1.42 -4.75 1.98
CA TRP A 19 0.08 -5.27 2.13
C TRP A 19 -0.68 -4.54 3.26
N PRO A 20 -1.99 -4.24 3.09
CA PRO A 20 -2.76 -3.54 4.11
C PRO A 20 -2.94 -4.37 5.39
N GLU A 21 -2.71 -3.74 6.55
CA GLU A 21 -2.67 -4.40 7.86
C GLU A 21 -3.99 -5.08 8.27
N ASN A 22 -5.12 -4.54 7.80
CA ASN A 22 -6.47 -5.01 8.11
C ASN A 22 -7.03 -6.01 7.09
N VAL A 23 -6.20 -6.50 6.16
CA VAL A 23 -6.58 -7.50 5.16
C VAL A 23 -5.74 -8.74 5.34
N ARG A 24 -6.40 -9.89 5.48
CA ARG A 24 -5.73 -11.19 5.51
C ARG A 24 -4.87 -11.40 4.26
N PRO A 25 -3.81 -12.23 4.34
CA PRO A 25 -2.97 -12.50 3.19
C PRO A 25 -3.76 -13.11 2.02
N PRO A 26 -3.30 -12.91 0.77
CA PRO A 26 -3.91 -13.51 -0.42
C PRO A 26 -4.12 -15.01 -0.27
N GLY A 27 -5.35 -15.47 -0.54
CA GLY A 27 -5.71 -16.89 -0.51
C GLY A 27 -6.10 -17.44 0.87
N ALA A 28 -5.95 -16.67 1.96
CA ALA A 28 -6.47 -17.05 3.27
C ALA A 28 -8.01 -17.00 3.29
N THR A 29 -8.67 -17.79 4.14
CA THR A 29 -10.14 -17.74 4.24
C THR A 29 -10.64 -16.31 4.55
N ASP A 30 -11.71 -15.89 3.86
CA ASP A 30 -12.32 -14.56 3.95
C ASP A 30 -11.44 -13.36 3.53
N TRP A 31 -10.25 -13.58 2.96
CA TRP A 31 -9.38 -12.49 2.52
C TRP A 31 -10.07 -11.57 1.49
N ASP A 32 -10.82 -12.16 0.55
CA ASP A 32 -11.57 -11.43 -0.49
C ASP A 32 -12.57 -10.44 0.12
N ARG A 33 -13.26 -10.85 1.19
CA ARG A 33 -14.23 -10.00 1.88
C ARG A 33 -13.56 -8.81 2.54
N GLN A 34 -12.39 -9.01 3.16
CA GLN A 34 -11.62 -7.92 3.77
C GLN A 34 -11.01 -7.01 2.71
N ALA A 35 -10.55 -7.58 1.59
CA ALA A 35 -10.07 -6.82 0.44
C ALA A 35 -11.17 -5.89 -0.11
N VAL A 36 -12.39 -6.40 -0.29
CA VAL A 36 -13.53 -5.56 -0.71
C VAL A 36 -13.82 -4.44 0.29
N ALA A 37 -13.79 -4.72 1.60
CA ALA A 37 -13.99 -3.69 2.61
C ALA A 37 -12.91 -2.61 2.54
N TYR A 38 -11.64 -3.01 2.49
CA TYR A 38 -10.50 -2.12 2.34
C TYR A 38 -10.58 -1.25 1.08
N LEU A 39 -10.93 -1.84 -0.07
CA LEU A 39 -11.06 -1.08 -1.33
C LEU A 39 -12.22 -0.08 -1.28
N LEU A 40 -13.34 -0.41 -0.62
CA LEU A 40 -14.43 0.53 -0.38
C LEU A 40 -14.01 1.69 0.53
N ASP A 41 -13.15 1.44 1.52
CA ASP A 41 -12.60 2.48 2.40
C ASP A 41 -11.64 3.43 1.65
N CYS A 42 -11.05 2.99 0.54
CA CYS A 42 -10.20 3.82 -0.32
C CYS A 42 -10.99 4.70 -1.31
N CYS A 43 -12.29 4.45 -1.45
CA CYS A 43 -13.18 5.09 -2.42
C CYS A 43 -14.11 6.12 -1.77
N PRO A 44 -14.79 6.97 -2.57
CA PRO A 44 -15.88 7.80 -2.06
C PRO A 44 -16.92 6.98 -1.30
N ALA A 45 -17.46 7.53 -0.21
CA ALA A 45 -18.35 6.80 0.68
C ALA A 45 -19.61 6.24 -0.02
N ASP A 46 -20.10 6.96 -1.03
CA ASP A 46 -21.26 6.60 -1.85
C ASP A 46 -21.09 5.26 -2.57
N PHE A 47 -19.85 4.80 -2.79
CA PHE A 47 -19.59 3.53 -3.46
C PHE A 47 -20.16 2.33 -2.69
N ARG A 48 -20.36 2.46 -1.38
CA ARG A 48 -21.00 1.43 -0.56
C ARG A 48 -22.46 1.18 -0.96
N GLY A 49 -23.11 2.13 -1.64
CA GLY A 49 -24.47 2.03 -2.16
C GLY A 49 -24.61 1.27 -3.48
N TYR A 50 -23.52 0.97 -4.19
CA TYR A 50 -23.57 0.26 -5.48
C TYR A 50 -23.26 -1.24 -5.32
N PRO A 51 -24.27 -2.15 -5.39
CA PRO A 51 -24.04 -3.57 -5.13
C PRO A 51 -23.09 -4.24 -6.12
N VAL A 52 -22.99 -3.72 -7.34
CA VAL A 52 -22.06 -4.20 -8.38
C VAL A 52 -20.60 -4.18 -7.89
N LEU A 53 -20.22 -3.18 -7.10
CA LEU A 53 -18.85 -3.03 -6.59
C LEU A 53 -18.50 -4.09 -5.55
N ARG A 54 -19.48 -4.58 -4.79
CA ARG A 54 -19.29 -5.70 -3.85
C ARG A 54 -19.29 -7.06 -4.55
N ARG A 55 -20.07 -7.20 -5.64
CA ARG A 55 -20.18 -8.45 -6.42
C ARG A 55 -19.00 -8.66 -7.36
N HIS A 56 -18.35 -7.58 -7.80
CA HIS A 56 -17.23 -7.63 -8.74
C HIS A 56 -16.00 -6.92 -8.16
N PRO A 57 -15.22 -7.58 -7.28
CA PRO A 57 -14.05 -7.00 -6.61
C PRO A 57 -13.00 -6.43 -7.57
N MET A 58 -12.82 -7.02 -8.75
CA MET A 58 -11.90 -6.51 -9.78
C MET A 58 -12.31 -5.14 -10.33
N VAL A 59 -13.62 -4.91 -10.51
CA VAL A 59 -14.13 -3.60 -10.94
C VAL A 59 -13.90 -2.57 -9.84
N LEU A 60 -14.20 -2.94 -8.59
CA LEU A 60 -13.94 -2.09 -7.43
C LEU A 60 -12.45 -1.77 -7.29
N ALA A 61 -11.55 -2.73 -7.51
CA ALA A 61 -10.11 -2.50 -7.46
C ALA A 61 -9.66 -1.47 -8.52
N ALA A 62 -10.15 -1.57 -9.75
CA ALA A 62 -9.86 -0.59 -10.80
C ALA A 62 -10.34 0.82 -10.40
N PHE A 63 -11.54 0.91 -9.81
CA PHE A 63 -12.10 2.18 -9.36
C PHE A 63 -11.35 2.77 -8.16
N ALA A 64 -10.92 1.93 -7.22
CA ALA A 64 -10.11 2.34 -6.08
C ALA A 64 -8.76 2.91 -6.53
N ARG A 65 -8.07 2.25 -7.48
CA ARG A 65 -6.83 2.76 -8.08
C ARG A 65 -7.03 4.14 -8.69
N HIS A 66 -8.09 4.29 -9.50
CA HIS A 66 -8.40 5.58 -10.11
C HIS A 66 -8.72 6.67 -9.07
N SER A 67 -9.51 6.33 -8.05
CA SER A 67 -9.91 7.25 -6.98
C SER A 67 -8.70 7.71 -6.15
N VAL A 68 -7.80 6.80 -5.79
CA VAL A 68 -6.58 7.13 -5.03
C VAL A 68 -5.64 7.98 -5.87
N ALA A 69 -5.46 7.66 -7.15
CA ALA A 69 -4.66 8.48 -8.06
C ALA A 69 -5.25 9.89 -8.22
N GLY A 70 -6.57 10.02 -8.27
CA GLY A 70 -7.27 11.31 -8.26
C GLY A 70 -7.01 12.11 -6.98
N GLN A 71 -7.13 11.48 -5.82
CA GLN A 71 -6.83 12.08 -4.52
C GLN A 71 -5.38 12.55 -4.45
N ARG A 72 -4.42 11.77 -4.97
CA ARG A 72 -3.00 12.16 -5.01
C ARG A 72 -2.76 13.40 -5.85
N ARG A 73 -3.37 13.48 -7.04
CA ARG A 73 -3.27 14.68 -7.89
C ARG A 73 -3.83 15.90 -7.15
N ALA A 74 -5.03 15.79 -6.60
CA ALA A 74 -5.65 16.87 -5.84
C ALA A 74 -4.80 17.31 -4.63
N ALA A 75 -4.16 16.37 -3.92
CA ALA A 75 -3.29 16.69 -2.80
C ALA A 75 -2.00 17.40 -3.22
N THR A 76 -1.41 17.01 -4.36
CA THR A 76 -0.27 17.73 -4.95
C THR A 76 -0.65 19.16 -5.32
N ASP A 77 -1.80 19.33 -5.97
CA ASP A 77 -2.31 20.65 -6.34
C ASP A 77 -2.63 21.50 -5.10
N GLY A 78 -3.12 20.86 -4.03
CA GLY A 78 -3.40 21.47 -2.73
C GLY A 78 -2.17 22.10 -2.06
N VAL A 79 -0.98 21.52 -2.21
CA VAL A 79 0.28 22.11 -1.71
C VAL A 79 0.58 23.44 -2.40
N SER A 80 0.41 23.48 -3.73
CA SER A 80 0.64 24.69 -4.52
C SER A 80 -0.39 25.76 -4.19
N MET A 81 -1.68 25.38 -4.16
CA MET A 81 -2.79 26.27 -3.82
C MET A 81 -2.64 26.85 -2.40
N ALA A 82 -2.26 26.03 -1.42
CA ALA A 82 -2.08 26.50 -0.04
C ALA A 82 -1.04 27.61 0.07
N ARG A 83 -0.02 27.62 -0.81
CA ARG A 83 0.96 28.70 -0.87
C ARG A 83 0.40 29.90 -1.64
N SER A 84 -0.03 29.72 -2.89
CA SER A 84 -0.41 30.86 -3.74
C SER A 84 -1.69 31.59 -3.31
N ASP A 85 -2.70 30.87 -2.82
CA ASP A 85 -4.06 31.40 -2.70
C ASP A 85 -4.41 31.82 -1.26
N LEU A 86 -3.72 31.24 -0.27
CA LEU A 86 -3.96 31.50 1.14
C LEU A 86 -3.03 32.54 1.76
N GLU A 87 -1.92 32.89 1.09
CA GLU A 87 -0.94 33.91 1.51
C GLU A 87 -1.56 35.27 1.87
N GLN A 88 -2.69 35.64 1.23
CA GLN A 88 -3.39 36.89 1.51
C GLN A 88 -4.53 36.77 2.53
N ARG A 89 -4.84 35.55 3.02
CA ARG A 89 -6.02 35.26 3.83
C ARG A 89 -5.70 34.77 5.24
N VAL A 90 -4.54 34.14 5.44
CA VAL A 90 -4.11 33.60 6.74
C VAL A 90 -2.63 33.89 6.97
N ASP A 91 -2.19 33.79 8.23
CA ASP A 91 -0.79 33.97 8.61
C ASP A 91 0.12 32.85 8.05
N GLN A 92 1.39 33.17 7.85
CA GLN A 92 2.40 32.27 7.30
C GLN A 92 2.53 30.95 8.08
N ARG A 93 2.35 30.99 9.41
CA ARG A 93 2.37 29.77 10.23
C ARG A 93 1.24 28.82 9.87
N VAL A 94 0.03 29.34 9.64
CA VAL A 94 -1.13 28.53 9.24
C VAL A 94 -0.93 27.90 7.87
N ILE A 95 -0.30 28.63 6.95
CA ILE A 95 0.05 28.12 5.61
C ILE A 95 1.05 26.97 5.71
N ALA A 96 2.07 27.09 6.56
CA ALA A 96 3.04 26.02 6.79
C ALA A 96 2.35 24.77 7.35
N GLU A 97 1.49 24.93 8.35
CA GLU A 97 0.70 23.82 8.93
C GLU A 97 -0.21 23.15 7.88
N ALA A 98 -0.83 23.92 6.98
CA ALA A 98 -1.64 23.39 5.89
C ALA A 98 -0.82 22.62 4.84
N VAL A 99 0.37 23.12 4.50
CA VAL A 99 1.30 22.43 3.59
C VAL A 99 1.78 21.12 4.21
N ASP A 100 2.10 21.11 5.50
CA ASP A 100 2.51 19.88 6.21
C ASP A 100 1.38 18.85 6.23
N ALA A 101 0.13 19.28 6.43
CA ALA A 101 -1.04 18.41 6.34
C ALA A 101 -1.17 17.76 4.95
N TRP A 102 -1.01 18.53 3.87
CA TRP A 102 -1.02 17.99 2.51
C TRP A 102 0.13 17.02 2.23
N GLN A 103 1.33 17.30 2.74
CA GLN A 103 2.50 16.42 2.61
C GLN A 103 2.30 15.08 3.34
N ALA A 104 1.76 15.14 4.57
CA ALA A 104 1.40 13.94 5.33
C ALA A 104 0.36 13.10 4.58
N GLU A 105 -0.65 13.75 3.98
CA GLU A 105 -1.67 13.08 3.18
C GLU A 105 -1.09 12.46 1.89
N LEU A 106 -0.20 13.15 1.19
CA LEU A 106 0.51 12.60 0.02
C LEU A 106 1.30 11.34 0.38
N ALA A 107 1.99 11.34 1.54
CA ALA A 107 2.72 10.17 2.01
C ALA A 107 1.78 9.01 2.36
N ARG A 108 0.63 9.30 2.98
CA ARG A 108 -0.42 8.32 3.27
C ARG A 108 -0.98 7.72 1.98
N LEU A 109 -1.39 8.55 1.03
CA LEU A 109 -1.94 8.12 -0.24
C LEU A 109 -0.94 7.29 -1.07
N ALA A 110 0.36 7.59 -0.98
CA ALA A 110 1.39 6.76 -1.64
C ALA A 110 1.43 5.33 -1.07
N ARG A 111 1.23 5.17 0.24
CA ARG A 111 1.11 3.84 0.87
C ARG A 111 -0.17 3.14 0.44
N VAL A 112 -1.29 3.87 0.42
CA VAL A 112 -2.59 3.34 -0.01
C VAL A 112 -2.55 2.88 -1.47
N GLU A 113 -1.96 3.67 -2.37
CA GLU A 113 -1.81 3.33 -3.80
C GLU A 113 -1.07 2.00 -3.98
N ARG A 114 0.07 1.82 -3.29
CA ARG A 114 0.81 0.55 -3.30
C ARG A 114 0.00 -0.61 -2.76
N ALA A 115 -0.71 -0.42 -1.66
CA ALA A 115 -1.55 -1.45 -1.05
C ALA A 115 -2.73 -1.84 -1.97
N VAL A 116 -3.39 -0.87 -2.60
CA VAL A 116 -4.47 -1.12 -3.57
C VAL A 116 -3.94 -1.87 -4.79
N ASP A 117 -2.76 -1.52 -5.29
CA ASP A 117 -2.12 -2.24 -6.40
C ASP A 117 -1.82 -3.71 -6.05
N LEU A 118 -1.32 -3.98 -4.84
CA LEU A 118 -1.08 -5.34 -4.35
C LEU A 118 -2.39 -6.14 -4.24
N VAL A 119 -3.44 -5.54 -3.66
CA VAL A 119 -4.75 -6.18 -3.54
C VAL A 119 -5.36 -6.44 -4.93
N SER A 120 -5.25 -5.49 -5.86
CA SER A 120 -5.73 -5.66 -7.24
C SER A 120 -5.04 -6.81 -7.95
N ARG A 121 -3.73 -7.00 -7.73
CA ARG A 121 -2.94 -8.10 -8.29
C ARG A 121 -3.35 -9.44 -7.67
N ALA A 122 -3.53 -9.49 -6.35
CA ALA A 122 -4.02 -10.67 -5.64
C ALA A 122 -5.39 -11.12 -6.17
N LEU A 123 -6.33 -10.16 -6.33
CA LEU A 123 -7.67 -10.42 -6.86
C LEU A 123 -7.63 -10.91 -8.32
N GLY A 124 -6.61 -10.49 -9.07
CA GLY A 124 -6.31 -10.99 -10.42
C GLY A 124 -5.67 -12.39 -10.45
N GLY A 125 -5.48 -13.03 -9.29
CA GLY A 125 -4.89 -14.37 -9.17
C GLY A 125 -3.37 -14.38 -9.04
N GLU A 126 -2.72 -13.23 -8.89
CA GLU A 126 -1.27 -13.20 -8.68
C GLU A 126 -0.91 -13.81 -7.33
N ARG A 127 0.05 -14.76 -7.36
CA ARG A 127 0.60 -15.39 -6.16
C ARG A 127 1.88 -14.70 -5.76
N PHE A 128 1.89 -14.10 -4.57
CA PHE A 128 3.08 -13.49 -3.99
C PHE A 128 3.93 -14.58 -3.34
N THR A 129 5.22 -14.60 -3.65
CA THR A 129 6.19 -15.48 -3.00
C THR A 129 7.16 -14.64 -2.16
N PRO A 130 7.54 -15.13 -0.96
CA PRO A 130 8.64 -14.53 -0.23
C PRO A 130 9.90 -14.60 -1.11
N ARG A 131 10.50 -13.44 -1.42
CA ARG A 131 11.87 -13.44 -1.91
C ARG A 131 12.77 -13.80 -0.73
N LEU A 132 13.16 -15.08 -0.65
CA LEU A 132 14.33 -15.46 0.14
C LEU A 132 15.52 -14.65 -0.39
N GLY A 133 16.24 -14.02 0.54
CA GLY A 133 17.36 -13.13 0.22
C GLY A 133 18.31 -13.74 -0.81
N GLU A 134 18.60 -12.95 -1.83
CA GLU A 134 19.69 -13.18 -2.76
C GLU A 134 20.98 -13.43 -1.96
N PRO A 135 21.67 -14.58 -2.12
CA PRO A 135 22.95 -14.76 -1.45
C PRO A 135 23.93 -13.72 -2.03
N ALA A 136 24.39 -12.81 -1.17
CA ALA A 136 25.40 -11.82 -1.50
C ALA A 136 26.56 -12.49 -2.25
N GLN A 137 26.92 -11.88 -3.38
CA GLN A 137 28.12 -12.10 -4.18
C GLN A 137 29.11 -13.07 -3.55
N ARG A 138 29.16 -14.27 -4.12
CA ARG A 138 30.29 -15.20 -4.07
C ARG A 138 31.59 -14.39 -4.21
N SER A 139 32.28 -14.15 -3.10
CA SER A 139 33.68 -13.73 -3.06
C SER A 139 34.54 -14.84 -3.67
N ARG A 140 34.50 -14.94 -5.00
CA ARG A 140 35.52 -15.57 -5.84
C ARG A 140 36.70 -14.60 -5.88
N ASN A 141 37.36 -14.34 -4.75
CA ASN A 141 38.73 -13.83 -4.78
C ASN A 141 39.43 -13.82 -3.41
N ILE A 142 39.50 -14.96 -2.71
CA ILE A 142 40.60 -15.18 -1.76
C ILE A 142 41.02 -16.65 -1.86
N SER A 143 41.78 -16.97 -2.90
CA SER A 143 42.71 -18.09 -2.87
C SER A 143 44.09 -17.52 -3.14
N ALA A 144 44.61 -16.84 -2.11
CA ALA A 144 46.01 -16.42 -2.04
C ALA A 144 46.44 -16.59 -0.59
N TRP A 145 46.60 -17.84 -0.16
CA TRP A 145 47.46 -18.26 0.96
C TRP A 145 47.71 -19.77 0.81
N GLN A 146 48.87 -20.13 0.26
CA GLN A 146 49.50 -21.44 0.40
C GLN A 146 50.79 -21.21 1.20
N PRO A 147 51.02 -21.91 2.33
CA PRO A 147 52.35 -22.03 2.89
C PRO A 147 53.03 -23.28 2.29
N GLY A 148 54.28 -23.13 1.87
CA GLY A 148 55.12 -24.19 1.31
C GLY A 148 56.29 -23.60 0.54
#